data_AF-A0A7Y2AJ29-F1
#
_entry.id   AF-A0A7Y2AJ29-F1
#
_cell.length_a   1.000
_cell.length_b   1.000
_cell.length_c   1.000
_cell.angle_alpha   90.00
_cell.angle_beta   90.00
_cell.angle_gamma   90.00
#
_symmetry.space_group_name_H-M   'P 1'
#
loop_
_entity.id
_entity.type
_entity.pdbx_description
1 polymer ?
#
loop_
_entity_poly.entity_id
_entity_poly.type
_entity_poly.pdbx_seq_one_letter_code
_entity_poly.pdbx_strand_id
1 'polypeptide(L)' 'MSVLFIALPIALLLGAAGMLACVLCIRYGQYDDLETPAVRILIDEEESPKRPSEPLDS' A
#
# COMPACT_ATOMS: atom_id res chain seq x y z
N MET A 1 22.52 -38.60 -12.52
CA MET A 1 21.96 -37.83 -11.39
C MET A 1 20.79 -37.00 -11.90
N SER A 2 19.63 -37.07 -11.26
CA SER A 2 18.43 -36.34 -11.70
C SER A 2 18.49 -34.88 -11.26
N VAL A 3 18.07 -33.96 -12.14
CA VAL A 3 17.93 -32.53 -11.84
C VAL A 3 17.02 -32.26 -10.64
N LEU A 4 16.11 -33.20 -10.33
CA LEU A 4 15.19 -33.12 -9.21
C LEU A 4 15.90 -32.94 -7.86
N PHE A 5 17.10 -33.52 -7.69
CA PHE A 5 17.87 -33.39 -6.44
C PHE A 5 18.36 -31.96 -6.18
N ILE A 6 18.42 -31.11 -7.21
CA ILE A 6 18.81 -29.70 -7.10
C ILE A 6 17.56 -28.81 -7.15
N ALA A 7 16.64 -29.08 -8.06
CA ALA A 7 15.45 -28.27 -8.26
C ALA A 7 14.50 -28.31 -7.05
N LEU A 8 14.32 -29.48 -6.42
CA LEU A 8 13.42 -29.64 -5.28
C LEU A 8 13.84 -28.81 -4.05
N PRO A 9 15.09 -28.88 -3.54
CA PRO A 9 15.48 -28.07 -2.40
C PRO A 9 15.45 -26.57 -2.71
N ILE A 10 15.82 -26.16 -3.94
CA ILE A 10 15.74 -24.74 -4.34
C ILE A 10 14.28 -24.25 -4.33
N ALA A 11 13.35 -25.02 -4.90
CA ALA A 11 11.94 -24.66 -4.89
C ALA A 11 11.38 -24.54 -3.47
N LEU A 12 11.75 -25.45 -2.57
CA LEU A 12 11.35 -25.39 -1.15
C LEU A 12 11.92 -24.15 -0.45
N LEU A 13 13.20 -23.84 -0.67
CA LEU A 13 13.83 -22.65 -0.10
C LEU A 13 13.18 -21.35 -0.61
N LEU A 14 12.92 -21.26 -1.91
CA LEU A 14 12.26 -20.09 -2.49
C LEU A 14 10.82 -19.94 -1.99
N GLY A 15 10.07 -21.04 -1.88
CA GLY A 15 8.72 -21.03 -1.33
C GLY A 15 8.70 -20.59 0.14
N ALA A 16 9.59 -21.15 0.96
CA ALA A 16 9.72 -20.76 2.37
C ALA A 16 10.15 -19.30 2.53
N ALA A 17 11.10 -18.84 1.72
CA ALA A 17 11.56 -17.45 1.72
C ALA A 17 10.42 -16.48 1.36
N GLY A 18 9.63 -16.78 0.32
CA GLY A 18 8.47 -15.98 -0.06
C GLY A 18 7.39 -15.95 1.03
N MET A 19 7.12 -17.09 1.65
CA MET A 19 6.16 -17.18 2.75
C MET A 19 6.62 -16.35 3.97
N LEU A 20 7.88 -16.46 4.38
CA LEU A 20 8.44 -15.68 5.47
C LEU A 20 8.45 -14.18 5.16
N ALA A 21 8.86 -13.80 3.95
CA ALA A 21 8.85 -12.40 3.52
C ALA A 21 7.44 -11.79 3.58
N CYS A 22 6.44 -12.54 3.11
CA CYS A 22 5.03 -12.12 3.18
C CYS A 22 4.58 -11.89 4.63
N VAL A 23 4.86 -12.86 5.52
CA VAL A 23 4.52 -12.74 6.94
C VAL A 23 5.23 -11.54 7.59
N LEU A 24 6.51 -11.31 7.26
CA LEU A 24 7.25 -10.15 7.77
C LEU A 24 6.61 -8.83 7.30
N CYS A 25 6.28 -8.68 6.02
CA CYS A 25 5.62 -7.47 5.51
C CYS A 25 4.30 -7.18 6.25
N ILE A 26 3.49 -8.21 6.50
CA ILE A 26 2.24 -8.07 7.27
C ILE A 26 2.54 -7.65 8.71
N ARG A 27 3.53 -8.27 9.36
CA ARG A 27 3.90 -7.92 10.75
C ARG A 27 4.49 -6.52 10.91
N TYR A 28 5.16 -6.01 9.88
CA TYR A 28 5.73 -4.66 9.87
C TYR A 28 4.71 -3.58 9.48
N GLY A 29 3.44 -3.93 9.26
CA GLY A 29 2.40 -2.95 8.92
C GLY A 29 2.59 -2.32 7.53
N GLN A 30 3.35 -2.94 6.63
CA GLN A 30 3.59 -2.41 5.28
C GLN A 30 2.31 -2.33 4.42
N TYR A 31 1.24 -2.99 4.86
CA TYR A 31 -0.08 -2.95 4.23
C TYR A 31 -1.11 -2.14 5.03
N ASP A 32 -0.71 -1.53 6.15
CA ASP A 32 -1.61 -0.75 7.01
C ASP A 32 -1.89 0.65 6.43
N ASP A 33 -1.08 1.11 5.47
CA ASP A 33 -1.33 2.35 4.72
C ASP A 33 -2.42 2.15 3.65
N LEU A 34 -3.66 2.02 4.11
CA LEU A 34 -4.86 2.04 3.27
C LEU A 34 -5.38 3.47 3.05
N GLU A 35 -4.82 4.45 3.75
CA GLU A 35 -5.17 5.87 3.65
C GLU A 35 -4.36 6.56 2.54
N THR A 36 -4.36 5.97 1.35
CA THR A 36 -3.75 6.62 0.19
C THR A 36 -4.53 7.90 -0.14
N PRO A 37 -3.87 9.06 -0.33
CA PRO A 37 -4.51 10.34 -0.65
C PRO A 37 -5.25 10.37 -2.00
N ALA A 38 -5.28 9.26 -2.74
CA ALA A 38 -6.05 9.11 -3.98
C ALA A 38 -7.56 9.34 -3.75
N VAL A 39 -8.09 9.02 -2.57
CA VAL A 39 -9.50 9.34 -2.23
C VAL A 39 -9.67 10.84 -1.99
N ARG A 40 -8.64 11.52 -1.45
CA ARG A 40 -8.69 12.94 -1.13
C ARG A 40 -8.87 13.81 -2.38
N ILE A 41 -8.23 13.43 -3.50
CA ILE A 41 -8.38 14.18 -4.77
C ILE A 41 -9.78 14.07 -5.39
N LEU A 42 -10.50 12.98 -5.10
CA LEU A 42 -11.88 12.74 -5.58
C LEU A 42 -12.95 13.40 -4.70
N ILE A 43 -12.64 13.68 -3.43
CA ILE A 43 -13.58 14.28 -2.46
C ILE A 43 -13.38 15.80 -2.35
N ASP A 44 -12.15 16.32 -2.53
CA ASP A 44 -11.83 17.75 -2.36
C ASP A 44 -12.33 18.67 -3.51
N GLU A 45 -12.88 18.14 -4.62
CA GLU A 45 -13.47 18.97 -5.69
C GLU A 45 -14.87 19.51 -5.36
N GLU A 46 -15.57 18.95 -4.37
CA GLU A 46 -16.94 19.35 -4.01
C GLU A 46 -16.97 20.51 -2.98
N GLU A 47 -15.90 20.75 -2.22
CA GLU A 47 -15.86 21.83 -1.22
C GLU A 47 -15.14 23.07 -1.76
N SER A 48 -15.81 23.74 -2.71
CA SER A 48 -15.44 25.08 -3.15
C SER A 48 -15.33 25.99 -1.91
N PRO A 49 -14.18 26.60 -1.60
CA PRO A 49 -14.08 27.52 -0.49
C PRO A 49 -14.94 28.72 -0.84
N LYS A 50 -16.08 28.84 -0.16
CA LYS A 50 -16.94 30.02 -0.20
C LYS A 50 -16.07 31.18 0.26
N ARG A 51 -15.53 31.94 -0.70
CA ARG A 51 -14.76 33.16 -0.45
C ARG A 51 -15.55 33.99 0.56
N PRO A 52 -14.98 34.34 1.73
CA PRO A 52 -15.64 35.23 2.66
C PRO A 52 -16.01 36.50 1.90
N SER A 53 -17.30 36.80 1.84
CA SER A 53 -17.81 38.07 1.33
C SER A 53 -17.12 39.18 2.12
N GLU A 54 -16.30 39.93 1.42
CA GLU A 54 -15.68 41.17 1.88
C GLU A 54 -16.76 42.05 2.53
N PRO A 55 -16.58 42.52 3.78
CA PRO A 55 -17.57 43.38 4.40
C PRO A 55 -17.65 44.67 3.59
N LEU A 56 -18.87 45.00 3.13
CA LEU A 56 -19.23 46.32 2.66
C LEU A 56 -19.04 47.31 3.83
N ASP A 57 -17.86 47.91 3.92
CA ASP A 57 -17.62 49.09 4.74
C ASP A 57 -18.09 50.34 3.97
N SER A 58 -18.75 51.23 4.71
CA SER A 58 -19.61 52.34 4.25
C SER A 58 -18.87 53.66 4.22
#